data_AF-A0A1G1T8Y9-F1
#
_entry.id   AF-A0A1G1T8Y9-F1
#
_cell.length_a   1.000
_cell.length_b   1.000
_cell.length_c   1.000
_cell.angle_alpha   90.00
_cell.angle_beta   90.00
_cell.angle_gamma   90.00
#
_symmetry.space_group_name_H-M   'P 1'
#
loop_
_entity.id
_entity.type
_entity.pdbx_description
1 polymer ?
#
loop_
_entity_poly.entity_id
_entity_poly.type
_entity_poly.pdbx_seq_one_letter_code
_entity_poly.pdbx_strand_id
1 'polypeptide(L)'
;MADISEKSSKSALVAGLLFFVAFETVAFFSLQFLTSGLGEANQYQEENTIVSNWVKTMVFVVAHLLLVIAAMLVLSNRMPRRYRGQLMGWFYLSLVMTFVLIIPLF
;
A
#
# COMPACT_ATOMS: atom_id res chain seq x y z
N MET A 1 22.01 -23.12 22.42
CA MET A 1 22.33 -21.94 21.60
C MET A 1 22.68 -22.40 20.20
N ALA A 2 21.69 -22.47 19.32
CA ALA A 2 21.89 -22.66 17.89
C ALA A 2 20.55 -22.33 17.23
N ASP A 3 20.46 -21.16 16.61
CA ASP A 3 19.64 -20.94 15.42
C ASP A 3 20.11 -19.64 14.82
N ILE A 4 21.06 -19.80 13.89
CA ILE A 4 21.53 -18.74 13.03
C ILE A 4 20.29 -18.27 12.27
N SER A 5 19.79 -17.10 12.65
CA SER A 5 18.84 -16.30 11.91
C SER A 5 19.21 -16.37 10.43
N GLU A 6 18.49 -17.21 9.69
CA GLU A 6 18.78 -17.51 8.30
C GLU A 6 18.33 -16.27 7.51
N LYS A 7 19.25 -15.30 7.47
CA LYS A 7 19.16 -13.99 6.84
C LYS A 7 18.46 -14.17 5.50
N SER A 8 17.24 -13.63 5.38
CA SER A 8 16.46 -13.62 4.14
C SER A 8 17.42 -13.36 2.98
N SER A 9 17.51 -14.32 2.05
CA SER A 9 18.51 -14.25 0.99
C SER A 9 18.29 -12.96 0.21
N LYS A 10 19.37 -12.31 -0.25
CA LYS A 10 19.25 -11.07 -1.04
C LYS A 10 18.27 -11.23 -2.21
N SER A 11 18.19 -12.42 -2.81
CA SER A 11 17.21 -12.75 -3.85
C SER A 11 15.76 -12.73 -3.36
N ALA A 12 15.47 -13.25 -2.16
CA ALA A 12 14.13 -13.20 -1.56
C ALA A 12 13.71 -11.76 -1.22
N LEU A 13 14.65 -10.90 -0.83
CA LEU A 13 14.39 -9.47 -0.61
C LEU A 13 14.06 -8.76 -1.93
N VAL A 14 14.84 -8.98 -2.99
CA VAL A 14 14.59 -8.38 -4.31
C VAL A 14 13.26 -8.85 -4.90
N ALA A 15 12.97 -10.16 -4.81
CA ALA A 15 11.68 -10.69 -5.25
C ALA A 15 10.53 -10.07 -4.46
N GLY A 16 10.66 -9.96 -3.12
CA GLY A 16 9.68 -9.30 -2.27
C GLY A 16 9.45 -7.83 -2.65
N LEU A 17 10.52 -7.09 -2.96
CA LEU A 17 10.44 -5.70 -3.42
C LEU A 17 9.67 -5.59 -4.75
N LEU A 18 9.99 -6.44 -5.72
CA LEU A 18 9.32 -6.44 -7.02
C LEU A 18 7.82 -6.74 -6.87
N PHE A 19 7.46 -7.74 -6.06
CA PHE A 19 6.06 -8.05 -5.78
C PHE A 19 5.36 -6.92 -5.03
N PHE A 20 6.05 -6.28 -4.08
CA PHE A 20 5.52 -5.13 -3.36
C PHE A 20 5.23 -3.96 -4.30
N VAL A 21 6.18 -3.58 -5.15
CA VAL A 21 6.01 -2.50 -6.12
C VAL A 21 4.88 -2.82 -7.11
N ALA A 22 4.82 -4.05 -7.62
CA ALA A 22 3.75 -4.47 -8.52
C ALA A 22 2.37 -4.40 -7.84
N PHE A 23 2.27 -4.88 -6.61
CA PHE A 23 1.05 -4.81 -5.81
C PHE A 23 0.61 -3.37 -5.56
N GLU A 24 1.50 -2.51 -5.08
CA GLU A 24 1.23 -1.09 -4.83
C GLU A 24 0.79 -0.36 -6.10
N THR A 25 1.45 -0.64 -7.22
CA THR A 25 1.10 -0.04 -8.51
C THR A 25 -0.32 -0.41 -8.93
N VAL A 26 -0.67 -1.71 -8.86
CA VAL A 26 -2.00 -2.19 -9.20
C VAL A 26 -3.06 -1.65 -8.23
N ALA A 27 -2.75 -1.63 -6.93
CA ALA A 27 -3.64 -1.09 -5.91
C ALA A 27 -3.90 0.40 -6.15
N PHE A 28 -2.86 1.20 -6.42
CA PHE A 28 -2.97 2.62 -6.70
C PHE A 28 -3.89 2.88 -7.90
N PHE A 29 -3.60 2.29 -9.07
CA PHE A 29 -4.42 2.54 -10.26
C PHE A 29 -5.86 2.05 -10.11
N SER A 30 -6.07 0.92 -9.42
CA SER A 30 -7.42 0.41 -9.14
C SER A 30 -8.20 1.37 -8.24
N LEU A 31 -7.58 1.86 -7.17
CA LEU A 31 -8.22 2.78 -6.24
C LEU A 31 -8.40 4.17 -6.84
N GLN A 32 -7.43 4.66 -7.63
CA GLN A 32 -7.54 5.90 -8.38
C GLN A 32 -8.73 5.85 -9.34
N PHE A 33 -8.91 4.73 -10.06
CA PHE A 33 -10.06 4.53 -10.93
C PHE A 33 -11.38 4.48 -10.13
N LEU A 34 -11.43 3.76 -9.02
CA LEU A 34 -12.64 3.68 -8.17
C LEU A 34 -12.99 5.02 -7.49
N THR A 35 -11.98 5.86 -7.23
CA THR A 35 -12.15 7.18 -6.61
C THR A 35 -12.17 8.32 -7.63
N SER A 36 -12.21 8.03 -8.94
CA SER A 36 -12.14 9.04 -9.99
C SER A 36 -13.34 9.99 -9.99
N GLY A 37 -14.49 9.54 -9.48
CA GLY A 37 -15.68 10.38 -9.31
C GLY A 37 -15.72 11.18 -8.01
N LEU A 38 -14.69 11.08 -7.16
CA LEU A 38 -14.59 11.81 -5.90
C LEU A 38 -13.54 12.91 -6.02
N GLY A 39 -13.90 14.13 -5.62
CA GLY A 39 -12.98 15.27 -5.63
C GLY A 39 -12.52 15.67 -7.03
N GLU A 40 -11.58 16.60 -7.05
CA GLU A 40 -10.96 17.10 -8.26
C GLU A 40 -9.58 16.49 -8.42
N ALA A 41 -9.13 16.37 -9.68
CA ALA A 41 -7.79 15.87 -9.99
C ALA A 41 -6.72 16.95 -9.89
N ASN A 42 -7.11 18.23 -9.77
CA ASN A 42 -6.19 19.35 -9.60
C ASN A 42 -6.59 20.12 -8.34
N GLN A 43 -5.70 20.12 -7.35
CA GLN A 43 -5.89 20.83 -6.08
C GLN A 43 -5.91 22.37 -6.24
N TYR A 44 -5.29 22.94 -7.28
CA TYR A 44 -5.07 24.39 -7.42
C TYR A 44 -6.17 25.10 -8.22
N GLN A 45 -7.42 24.69 -8.05
CA GLN A 45 -8.57 25.32 -8.70
C GLN A 45 -9.06 26.54 -7.92
N GLU A 46 -9.70 27.48 -8.63
CA GLU A 46 -10.27 28.69 -8.01
C GLU A 46 -11.50 28.38 -7.13
N GLU A 47 -12.17 27.25 -7.39
CA GLU A 47 -13.31 26.77 -6.62
C GLU A 47 -12.88 25.97 -5.38
N ASN A 48 -13.56 26.19 -4.25
CA ASN A 48 -13.22 25.53 -2.99
C ASN A 48 -13.62 24.05 -3.02
N THR A 49 -12.64 23.19 -3.32
CA THR A 49 -12.80 21.73 -3.41
C THR A 49 -12.24 21.01 -2.18
N ILE A 50 -11.88 21.73 -1.11
CA ILE A 50 -11.19 21.20 0.08
C ILE A 50 -11.94 20.02 0.67
N VAL A 51 -13.27 20.14 0.86
CA VAL A 51 -14.08 19.07 1.47
C VAL A 51 -14.13 17.84 0.58
N SER A 52 -14.35 18.02 -0.73
CA SER A 52 -14.43 16.91 -1.69
C SER A 52 -13.09 16.16 -1.80
N ASN A 53 -11.98 16.90 -1.83
CA ASN A 53 -10.62 16.33 -1.86
C ASN A 53 -10.27 15.63 -0.54
N TRP A 54 -10.74 16.15 0.61
CA TRP A 54 -10.61 15.45 1.90
C TRP A 54 -11.39 14.14 1.91
N VAL A 55 -12.61 14.12 1.37
CA VAL A 55 -13.40 12.88 1.25
C VAL A 55 -12.68 11.88 0.33
N LYS A 56 -12.20 12.31 -0.84
CA LYS A 56 -11.40 11.47 -1.75
C LYS A 56 -10.18 10.87 -1.03
N THR A 57 -9.44 11.70 -0.30
CA THR A 57 -8.27 11.27 0.48
C THR A 57 -8.65 10.23 1.52
N MET A 58 -9.70 10.47 2.30
CA MET A 58 -10.16 9.54 3.34
C MET A 58 -10.61 8.21 2.76
N VAL A 59 -11.40 8.24 1.68
CA VAL A 59 -11.85 7.02 1.00
C VAL A 59 -10.65 6.25 0.45
N PHE A 60 -9.70 6.93 -0.19
CA PHE A 60 -8.48 6.32 -0.71
C PHE A 60 -7.65 5.65 0.39
N VAL A 61 -7.37 6.36 1.48
CA VAL A 61 -6.57 5.86 2.61
C VAL A 61 -7.23 4.64 3.25
N VAL A 62 -8.54 4.71 3.54
CA VAL A 62 -9.26 3.59 4.16
C VAL A 62 -9.32 2.39 3.21
N ALA A 63 -9.63 2.60 1.93
CA ALA A 63 -9.70 1.54 0.95
C ALA A 63 -8.33 0.87 0.73
N HIS A 64 -7.26 1.66 0.67
CA HIS A 64 -5.91 1.15 0.58
C HIS A 64 -5.53 0.33 1.81
N LEU A 65 -5.81 0.84 3.01
CA LEU A 65 -5.57 0.11 4.27
C LEU A 65 -6.31 -1.23 4.30
N LEU A 66 -7.59 -1.24 3.89
CA LEU A 66 -8.38 -2.47 3.79
C LEU A 66 -7.75 -3.47 2.80
N LEU A 67 -7.30 -3.00 1.64
CA LEU A 67 -6.68 -3.82 0.61
C LEU A 67 -5.36 -4.43 1.11
N VAL A 68 -4.53 -3.63 1.78
CA VAL A 68 -3.26 -4.05 2.38
C VAL A 68 -3.49 -5.08 3.50
N ILE A 69 -4.45 -4.83 4.39
CA ILE A 69 -4.81 -5.77 5.47
C ILE A 69 -5.33 -7.08 4.87
N ALA A 70 -6.22 -7.03 3.87
CA ALA A 70 -6.73 -8.22 3.21
C ALA A 70 -5.60 -9.02 2.55
N ALA A 71 -4.69 -8.36 1.83
CA ALA A 71 -3.52 -8.99 1.23
C ALA A 71 -2.63 -9.63 2.30
N MET A 72 -2.40 -8.94 3.42
CA MET A 72 -1.62 -9.44 4.55
C MET A 72 -2.26 -10.68 5.19
N LEU A 73 -3.57 -10.70 5.41
CA LEU A 73 -4.28 -11.86 5.96
C LEU A 73 -4.19 -13.07 5.01
N VAL A 74 -4.40 -12.84 3.72
CA VAL A 74 -4.29 -13.87 2.69
C VAL A 74 -2.88 -14.45 2.63
N LEU A 75 -1.86 -13.59 2.68
CA LEU A 75 -0.46 -14.00 2.60
C LEU A 75 0.01 -14.68 3.89
N SER A 76 -0.44 -14.21 5.06
CA SER A 76 -0.18 -14.81 6.37
C SER A 76 -0.76 -16.22 6.50
N ASN A 77 -1.91 -16.48 5.87
CA ASN A 77 -2.52 -17.81 5.80
C ASN A 77 -1.77 -18.76 4.86
N ARG A 78 -1.05 -18.24 3.85
CA ARG A 78 -0.32 -19.06 2.87
C ARG A 78 1.16 -19.25 3.19
N MET A 79 1.79 -18.33 3.92
CA MET A 79 3.24 -18.38 4.16
C MET A 79 3.64 -19.14 5.44
N PRO A 80 4.75 -19.92 5.38
CA PRO A 80 5.38 -20.51 6.55
C PRO A 80 5.79 -19.45 7.60
N ARG A 81 5.74 -19.81 8.88
CA ARG A 81 6.03 -18.91 10.03
C ARG A 81 7.35 -18.14 9.91
N ARG A 82 8.35 -18.71 9.24
CA ARG A 82 9.68 -18.13 9.01
C ARG A 82 9.66 -16.78 8.27
N TYR A 83 8.71 -16.54 7.36
CA TYR A 83 8.66 -15.31 6.56
C TYR A 83 7.78 -14.20 7.15
N ARG A 84 7.10 -14.46 8.28
CA ARG A 84 6.17 -13.51 8.90
C ARG A 84 6.81 -12.19 9.32
N GLY A 85 8.07 -12.22 9.77
CA GLY A 85 8.82 -11.02 10.14
C GLY A 85 9.09 -10.11 8.93
N GLN A 86 9.40 -10.69 7.77
CA GLN A 86 9.61 -9.93 6.53
C GLN A 86 8.28 -9.33 6.03
N LEU A 87 7.18 -10.06 6.18
CA LEU A 87 5.83 -9.65 5.80
C LEU A 87 5.37 -8.40 6.57
N MET A 88 5.65 -8.33 7.88
CA MET A 88 5.39 -7.14 8.69
C MET A 88 6.19 -5.92 8.21
N GLY A 89 7.44 -6.11 7.79
CA GLY A 89 8.25 -5.02 7.24
C GLY A 89 7.63 -4.40 5.99
N TRP A 90 7.13 -5.23 5.06
CA TRP A 90 6.43 -4.75 3.87
C TRP A 90 5.09 -4.07 4.19
N PHE A 91 4.38 -4.54 5.21
CA PHE A 91 3.15 -3.89 5.68
C PHE A 91 3.43 -2.46 6.18
N TYR A 92 4.45 -2.28 7.03
CA TYR A 92 4.83 -0.94 7.50
C TYR A 92 5.30 -0.03 6.35
N LEU A 93 6.00 -0.60 5.36
CA LEU A 93 6.38 0.16 4.17
C LEU A 93 5.15 0.61 3.38
N SER A 94 4.13 -0.25 3.22
CA SER A 94 2.86 0.08 2.58
C SER A 94 2.15 1.24 3.27
N LEU A 95 2.12 1.24 4.62
CA LEU A 95 1.54 2.35 5.39
C LEU A 95 2.23 3.69 5.10
N VAL A 96 3.55 3.70 5.00
CA VAL A 96 4.30 4.92 4.62
C VAL A 96 3.99 5.30 3.17
N MET A 97 3.97 4.32 2.27
CA MET A 97 3.63 4.53 0.86
C MET A 97 2.23 5.10 0.68
N THR A 98 1.27 4.77 1.54
CA THR A 98 -0.08 5.34 1.49
C THR A 98 -0.05 6.86 1.46
N PHE A 99 0.79 7.49 2.30
CA PHE A 99 0.94 8.94 2.35
C PHE A 99 1.67 9.50 1.13
N VAL A 100 2.66 8.77 0.61
CA VAL A 100 3.37 9.15 -0.62
C VAL A 100 2.44 9.12 -1.82
N LEU A 101 1.55 8.12 -1.90
CA LEU A 101 0.59 7.93 -2.99
C LEU A 101 -0.53 8.99 -3.00
N ILE A 102 -0.73 9.74 -1.92
CA ILE A 102 -1.66 10.88 -1.92
C ILE A 102 -1.13 12.00 -2.85
N ILE A 103 0.18 12.18 -2.97
CA ILE A 103 0.78 13.23 -3.80
C ILE A 103 0.36 13.09 -5.27
N PRO A 104 0.56 11.94 -5.95
CA PRO A 104 0.13 11.77 -7.34
C PRO A 104 -1.39 11.58 -7.52
N LEU A 105 -2.18 11.59 -6.44
CA LEU A 105 -3.65 11.47 -6.52
C LEU A 105 -4.33 12.81 -6.88
N PHE A 106 -3.62 13.93 -6.69
CA PHE A 106 -4.05 15.33 -6.88
C PHE A 106 -3.05 16.12 -7.74
#